data_AF-A0A1W1EJL6-F1
#
_entry.id   AF-A0A1W1EJL6-F1
#
_cell.length_a   1.000
_cell.length_b   1.000
_cell.length_c   1.000
_cell.angle_alpha   90.00
_cell.angle_beta   90.00
_cell.angle_gamma   90.00
#
_symmetry.space_group_name_H-M   'P 1'
#
loop_
_entity.id
_entity.type
_entity.pdbx_description
1 polymer ?
#
loop_
_entity_poly.entity_id
_entity_poly.type
_entity_poly.pdbx_seq_one_letter_code
_entity_poly.pdbx_strand_id
1 'polypeptide(L)'
;MKKLIFIPLITIFINANDLVIDIAKNTLMTSQKSFESGSHDIGDNQENKTLFVASRYNFDSSSNINYFLSGSIGVGEYTNDITSLDIKSTVIGIGGGVRLKLNENNYISLNSGITYSNISTNITKDLDAITYQIDMMYDYKKTINDYDIYINALSGYYSTKVDDLSDKSSDSILSHIKVGVYSPELIQIHNLPFKVELYAQETFLGKDIADNLDMNNFTTIGMAFHLYTDTIVPLVDNLYLDINYVKGDNIEGLHIGLALSF
;
A
#
# COMPACT_ATOMS: atom_id res chain seq x y z
N MET A 1 -27.07 34.77 -41.14
CA MET A 1 -25.78 34.13 -41.49
C MET A 1 -24.99 33.88 -40.22
N LYS A 2 -24.33 32.72 -40.17
CA LYS A 2 -23.90 32.02 -38.96
C LYS A 2 -22.80 32.78 -38.20
N LYS A 3 -22.97 32.88 -36.88
CA LYS A 3 -21.98 33.40 -35.93
C LYS A 3 -20.80 32.42 -35.86
N LEU A 4 -19.57 32.91 -36.06
CA LEU A 4 -18.36 32.19 -35.68
C LEU A 4 -18.32 32.18 -34.15
N ILE A 5 -18.34 30.98 -33.56
CA ILE A 5 -18.05 30.79 -32.13
C ILE A 5 -16.58 30.41 -32.07
N PHE A 6 -15.77 31.28 -31.45
CA PHE A 6 -14.44 30.94 -30.96
C PHE A 6 -14.61 29.98 -29.78
N ILE A 7 -14.15 28.75 -29.92
CA ILE A 7 -13.95 27.85 -28.79
C ILE A 7 -12.49 28.02 -28.37
N PRO A 8 -12.19 28.50 -27.15
CA PRO A 8 -10.83 28.41 -26.64
C PRO A 8 -10.50 26.93 -26.43
N LEU A 9 -9.49 26.42 -27.14
CA LEU A 9 -8.80 25.21 -26.70
C LEU A 9 -8.13 25.55 -25.38
N ILE A 10 -8.71 25.07 -24.28
CA ILE A 10 -8.01 24.95 -23.01
C ILE A 10 -7.06 23.77 -23.18
N THR A 11 -5.84 24.04 -23.60
CA THR A 11 -4.75 23.07 -23.53
C THR A 11 -4.29 23.05 -22.08
N ILE A 12 -4.70 22.04 -21.32
CA ILE A 12 -4.17 21.79 -19.97
C ILE A 12 -2.73 21.32 -20.17
N PHE A 13 -1.77 22.22 -19.96
CA PHE A 13 -0.36 21.85 -19.89
C PHE A 13 -0.14 21.14 -18.56
N ILE A 14 -0.29 19.83 -18.53
CA ILE A 14 0.29 19.03 -17.46
C ILE A 14 1.80 19.08 -17.67
N ASN A 15 2.52 19.71 -16.74
CA ASN A 15 3.97 19.68 -16.78
C ASN A 15 4.39 18.22 -16.66
N ALA A 16 5.32 17.77 -17.50
CA ALA A 16 5.79 16.39 -17.44
C ALA A 16 6.42 16.04 -16.07
N ASN A 17 6.73 17.00 -15.19
CA ASN A 17 7.10 16.72 -13.80
C ASN A 17 5.86 16.27 -13.00
N ASP A 18 4.79 17.05 -13.05
CA ASP A 18 3.53 16.79 -12.36
C ASP A 18 2.93 15.44 -12.80
N LEU A 19 3.06 15.09 -14.09
CA LEU A 19 2.64 13.78 -14.58
C LEU A 19 3.44 12.61 -13.98
N VAL A 20 4.78 12.70 -13.94
CA VAL A 20 5.63 11.65 -13.33
C VAL A 20 5.30 11.47 -11.87
N ILE A 21 5.07 12.59 -11.20
CA ILE A 21 4.66 12.69 -9.82
C ILE A 21 3.31 11.98 -9.60
N ASP A 22 2.29 12.28 -10.39
CA ASP A 22 0.97 11.68 -10.24
C ASP A 22 0.97 10.17 -10.59
N ILE A 23 1.82 9.78 -11.54
CA ILE A 23 2.09 8.37 -11.85
C ILE A 23 2.75 7.64 -10.68
N ALA A 24 3.76 8.27 -10.07
CA ALA A 24 4.45 7.72 -8.91
C ALA A 24 3.50 7.61 -7.71
N LYS A 25 2.63 8.60 -7.48
CA LYS A 25 1.57 8.52 -6.47
C LYS A 25 0.68 7.31 -6.71
N ASN A 26 0.04 7.23 -7.89
CA ASN A 26 -0.89 6.15 -8.19
C ASN A 26 -0.20 4.79 -8.03
N THR A 27 1.02 4.66 -8.55
CA THR A 27 1.83 3.43 -8.41
C THR A 27 2.12 3.07 -6.95
N LEU A 28 2.56 4.03 -6.14
CA LEU A 28 2.88 3.82 -4.73
C LEU A 28 1.61 3.51 -3.93
N MET A 29 0.52 4.25 -4.17
CA MET A 29 -0.76 4.04 -3.51
C MET A 29 -1.44 2.73 -3.90
N THR A 30 -1.16 2.23 -5.10
CA THR A 30 -1.66 0.92 -5.58
C THR A 30 -0.76 -0.24 -5.11
N SER A 31 0.38 0.06 -4.47
CA SER A 31 1.25 -0.95 -3.88
C SER A 31 0.80 -1.34 -2.48
N GLN A 32 1.08 -2.59 -2.08
CA GLN A 32 0.82 -3.16 -0.75
C GLN A 32 1.19 -2.26 0.44
N LYS A 33 2.20 -1.41 0.24
CA LYS A 33 2.94 -0.76 1.32
C LYS A 33 2.43 0.63 1.66
N SER A 34 1.58 1.22 0.83
CA SER A 34 1.15 2.60 1.03
C SER A 34 -0.33 2.70 1.40
N PHE A 35 -1.21 2.20 0.53
CA PHE A 35 -2.64 2.16 0.75
C PHE A 35 -3.13 0.78 0.34
N GLU A 36 -3.80 0.11 1.27
CA GLU A 36 -4.47 -1.14 0.95
C GLU A 36 -5.67 -0.86 0.00
N SER A 37 -6.33 -1.90 -0.53
CA SER A 37 -7.48 -1.80 -1.46
C SER A 37 -8.63 -0.88 -0.98
N GLY A 38 -8.72 0.36 -1.46
CA GLY A 38 -9.69 1.31 -0.94
C GLY A 38 -10.09 2.39 -1.92
N SER A 39 -10.99 3.27 -1.47
CA SER A 39 -11.32 4.52 -2.14
C SER A 39 -10.90 5.67 -1.22
N HIS A 40 -10.12 6.59 -1.76
CA HIS A 40 -9.55 7.70 -1.02
C HIS A 40 -9.84 9.00 -1.74
N ASP A 41 -10.38 9.97 -1.01
CA ASP A 41 -10.41 11.35 -1.47
C ASP A 41 -9.04 11.96 -1.12
N ILE A 42 -8.31 12.43 -2.13
CA ILE A 42 -6.99 13.05 -2.01
C ILE A 42 -7.14 14.55 -2.31
N GLY A 43 -7.44 15.33 -1.27
CA GLY A 43 -7.84 16.72 -1.40
C GLY A 43 -9.21 16.90 -2.07
N ASP A 44 -9.55 18.15 -2.38
CA ASP A 44 -10.93 18.52 -2.74
C ASP A 44 -11.41 18.03 -4.13
N ASN A 45 -10.51 17.57 -5.01
CA ASN A 45 -10.82 17.28 -6.41
C ASN A 45 -10.04 16.09 -6.99
N GLN A 46 -9.50 15.23 -6.12
CA GLN A 46 -8.79 14.03 -6.58
C GLN A 46 -9.33 12.82 -5.83
N GLU A 47 -9.52 11.74 -6.56
CA GLU A 47 -9.96 10.47 -6.00
C GLU A 47 -9.01 9.37 -6.44
N ASN A 48 -8.64 8.48 -5.53
CA ASN A 48 -7.84 7.31 -5.81
C ASN A 48 -8.55 6.03 -5.35
N LYS A 49 -8.75 5.10 -6.28
CA LYS A 49 -9.36 3.78 -6.06
C LYS A 49 -8.33 2.70 -6.31
N THR A 50 -8.17 1.78 -5.38
CA THR A 50 -7.20 0.69 -5.49
C THR A 50 -7.85 -0.66 -5.19
N LEU A 51 -7.41 -1.67 -5.93
CA LEU A 51 -7.65 -3.07 -5.58
C LEU A 51 -6.32 -3.80 -5.67
N PHE A 52 -6.02 -4.57 -4.64
CA PHE A 52 -4.71 -5.13 -4.44
C PHE A 52 -4.78 -6.49 -3.77
N VAL A 53 -3.94 -7.41 -4.23
CA VAL A 53 -3.76 -8.75 -3.66
C VAL A 53 -2.27 -9.00 -3.44
N ALA A 54 -1.91 -9.42 -2.22
CA ALA A 54 -0.56 -9.85 -1.88
C ALA A 54 -0.51 -11.29 -1.42
N SER A 55 0.66 -11.89 -1.58
CA SER A 55 1.07 -13.11 -0.94
C SER A 55 2.46 -12.96 -0.33
N ARG A 56 2.72 -13.72 0.74
CA ARG A 56 4.03 -13.88 1.34
C ARG A 56 4.25 -15.36 1.60
N TYR A 57 5.43 -15.85 1.29
CA TYR A 57 5.90 -17.19 1.64
C TYR A 57 7.07 -17.07 2.60
N ASN A 58 6.99 -17.69 3.77
CA ASN A 58 8.07 -17.74 4.74
C ASN A 58 8.84 -19.06 4.57
N PHE A 59 10.15 -18.98 4.38
CA PHE A 59 10.97 -20.19 4.30
C PHE A 59 11.16 -20.77 5.70
N ASP A 60 11.09 -22.10 5.80
CA ASP A 60 11.47 -22.81 7.02
C ASP A 60 12.87 -22.42 7.45
N SER A 61 13.00 -22.02 8.71
CA SER A 61 14.30 -21.74 9.31
C SER A 61 14.44 -22.40 10.66
N SER A 62 15.59 -23.04 10.84
CA SER A 62 16.02 -23.63 12.11
C SER A 62 16.78 -22.64 13.00
N SER A 63 16.87 -21.37 12.60
CA SER A 63 17.68 -20.34 13.25
C SER A 63 16.85 -19.11 13.62
N ASN A 64 17.46 -18.14 14.32
CA ASN A 64 16.85 -16.83 14.59
C ASN A 64 16.68 -15.96 13.32
N ILE A 65 16.92 -16.52 12.12
CA ILE A 65 16.88 -15.80 10.85
C ILE A 65 15.80 -16.42 9.97
N ASN A 66 14.74 -15.69 9.67
CA ASN A 66 13.70 -16.13 8.75
C ASN A 66 13.85 -15.40 7.42
N TYR A 67 13.80 -16.15 6.32
CA TYR A 67 13.75 -15.59 4.98
C TYR A 67 12.31 -15.60 4.52
N PHE A 68 11.93 -14.64 3.69
CA PHE A 68 10.61 -14.66 3.07
C PHE A 68 10.67 -14.07 1.66
N LEU A 69 9.75 -14.53 0.82
CA LEU A 69 9.45 -13.96 -0.49
C LEU A 69 8.04 -13.38 -0.44
N SER A 70 7.81 -12.27 -1.13
CA SER A 70 6.49 -11.66 -1.27
C SER A 70 6.22 -11.32 -2.72
N GLY A 71 4.97 -11.50 -3.13
CA GLY A 71 4.48 -11.14 -4.45
C GLY A 71 3.19 -10.34 -4.32
N SER A 72 2.92 -9.51 -5.32
CA SER A 72 1.72 -8.71 -5.34
C SER A 72 1.24 -8.34 -6.73
N ILE A 73 -0.06 -8.10 -6.83
CA ILE A 73 -0.70 -7.52 -7.99
C ILE A 73 -1.75 -6.52 -7.53
N GLY A 74 -1.85 -5.40 -8.22
CA GLY A 74 -2.87 -4.41 -7.95
C GLY A 74 -3.30 -3.65 -9.18
N VAL A 75 -4.45 -3.01 -9.09
CA VAL A 75 -4.95 -2.06 -10.07
C VAL A 75 -5.37 -0.80 -9.34
N GLY A 76 -5.09 0.34 -9.95
CA GLY A 76 -5.34 1.65 -9.37
C GLY A 76 -5.98 2.58 -10.37
N GLU A 77 -6.87 3.45 -9.91
CA GLU A 77 -7.46 4.53 -10.70
C GLU A 77 -7.31 5.82 -9.90
N TYR A 78 -6.63 6.81 -10.48
CA TYR A 78 -6.48 8.14 -9.92
C TYR A 78 -7.11 9.13 -10.88
N THR A 79 -8.00 9.96 -10.34
CA THR A 79 -8.70 10.99 -11.10
C THR A 79 -8.40 12.34 -10.47
N ASN A 80 -8.22 13.37 -11.30
CA ASN A 80 -8.11 14.75 -10.88
C ASN A 80 -9.03 15.61 -11.75
N ASP A 81 -10.10 16.13 -11.13
CA ASP A 81 -11.15 16.86 -11.84
C ASP A 81 -10.67 18.21 -12.37
N ILE A 82 -9.69 18.84 -11.71
CA ILE A 82 -9.16 20.16 -12.11
C ILE A 82 -8.38 20.03 -13.43
N THR A 83 -7.51 19.02 -13.51
CA THR A 83 -6.68 18.77 -14.70
C THR A 83 -7.38 17.86 -15.71
N SER A 84 -8.55 17.32 -15.36
CA SER A 84 -9.23 16.25 -16.09
C SER A 84 -8.32 15.07 -16.40
N LEU A 85 -7.36 14.79 -15.50
CA LEU A 85 -6.41 13.70 -15.64
C LEU A 85 -7.02 12.42 -15.06
N ASP A 86 -7.03 11.36 -15.85
CA ASP A 86 -7.40 10.01 -15.44
C ASP A 86 -6.18 9.11 -15.65
N ILE A 87 -5.73 8.47 -14.59
CA ILE A 87 -4.59 7.55 -14.56
C ILE A 87 -5.09 6.20 -14.09
N LYS A 88 -4.86 5.17 -14.90
CA LYS A 88 -5.12 3.78 -14.53
C LYS A 88 -3.82 3.01 -14.49
N SER A 89 -3.56 2.32 -13.39
CA SER A 89 -2.35 1.52 -13.23
C SER A 89 -2.70 0.05 -13.04
N THR A 90 -1.84 -0.82 -13.57
CA THR A 90 -1.73 -2.22 -13.15
C THR A 90 -0.32 -2.41 -12.62
N VAL A 91 -0.20 -2.82 -11.37
CA VAL A 91 1.07 -3.01 -10.70
C VAL A 91 1.32 -4.48 -10.42
N ILE A 92 2.55 -4.92 -10.60
CA ILE A 92 3.02 -6.26 -10.21
C ILE A 92 4.30 -6.07 -9.40
N GLY A 93 4.28 -6.54 -8.16
CA GLY A 93 5.40 -6.46 -7.24
C GLY A 93 6.00 -7.82 -6.94
N ILE A 94 7.32 -7.86 -6.83
CA ILE A 94 8.04 -8.97 -6.22
C ILE A 94 9.08 -8.43 -5.25
N GLY A 95 9.21 -9.06 -4.11
CA GLY A 95 10.19 -8.69 -3.12
C GLY A 95 10.47 -9.82 -2.16
N GLY A 96 11.31 -9.54 -1.18
CA GLY A 96 11.65 -10.49 -0.15
C GLY A 96 12.47 -9.82 0.93
N GLY A 97 12.84 -10.58 1.93
CA GLY A 97 13.61 -10.04 3.03
C GLY A 97 14.15 -11.09 3.97
N VAL A 98 14.91 -10.56 4.92
CA VAL A 98 15.46 -11.31 6.03
C VAL A 98 14.91 -10.71 7.31
N ARG A 99 14.36 -11.55 8.18
CA ARG A 99 13.84 -11.17 9.49
C ARG A 99 14.64 -11.87 10.58
N LEU A 100 15.28 -11.08 11.43
CA LEU A 100 16.07 -11.52 12.56
C LEU A 100 15.24 -11.46 13.84
N LYS A 101 15.13 -12.58 14.54
CA LYS A 101 14.59 -12.66 15.90
C LYS A 101 15.67 -12.21 16.88
N LEU A 102 15.47 -11.05 17.50
CA LEU A 102 16.41 -10.49 18.49
C LEU A 102 16.22 -11.15 19.86
N ASN A 103 14.96 -11.40 20.24
CA ASN A 103 14.55 -12.16 21.41
C ASN A 103 13.13 -12.70 21.20
N GLU A 104 12.50 -13.25 22.25
CA GLU A 104 11.16 -13.84 22.17
C GLU A 104 10.08 -12.91 21.59
N ASN A 105 10.20 -11.61 21.85
CA ASN A 105 9.17 -10.62 21.54
C ASN A 105 9.60 -9.62 20.46
N ASN A 106 10.85 -9.64 20.01
CA ASN A 106 11.41 -8.58 19.17
C ASN A 106 12.01 -9.15 17.89
N TYR A 107 11.68 -8.51 16.77
CA TYR A 107 12.18 -8.84 15.46
C TYR A 107 12.62 -7.58 14.73
N ILE A 108 13.61 -7.72 13.87
CA ILE A 108 13.99 -6.68 12.90
C ILE A 108 14.04 -7.33 11.52
N SER A 109 13.60 -6.64 10.48
CA SER A 109 13.71 -7.12 9.12
C SER A 109 14.27 -6.07 8.18
N LEU A 110 14.99 -6.55 7.17
CA LEU A 110 15.41 -5.77 6.01
C LEU A 110 14.80 -6.42 4.78
N ASN A 111 14.10 -5.62 3.99
CA ASN A 111 13.33 -6.07 2.84
C ASN A 111 13.72 -5.24 1.62
N SER A 112 13.63 -5.86 0.46
CA SER A 112 13.77 -5.16 -0.81
C SER A 112 12.80 -5.75 -1.84
N GLY A 113 12.51 -4.95 -2.86
CA GLY A 113 11.58 -5.36 -3.89
C GLY A 113 11.65 -4.47 -5.12
N ILE A 114 10.93 -4.93 -6.14
CA ILE A 114 10.74 -4.23 -7.39
C ILE A 114 9.26 -4.33 -7.74
N THR A 115 8.67 -3.21 -8.10
CA THR A 115 7.31 -3.13 -8.62
C THR A 115 7.36 -2.60 -10.05
N TYR A 116 6.84 -3.39 -10.98
CA TYR A 116 6.55 -2.93 -12.33
C TYR A 116 5.11 -2.40 -12.37
N SER A 117 4.91 -1.30 -13.08
CA SER A 117 3.60 -0.69 -13.26
C SER A 117 3.39 -0.34 -14.71
N ASN A 118 2.29 -0.81 -15.28
CA ASN A 118 1.80 -0.30 -16.55
C ASN A 118 0.75 0.77 -16.24
N ILE A 119 0.94 1.96 -16.78
CA ILE A 119 0.12 3.12 -16.50
C ILE A 119 -0.48 3.65 -17.79
N SER A 120 -1.80 3.64 -17.86
CA SER A 120 -2.56 4.31 -18.92
C SER A 120 -3.01 5.67 -18.42
N THR A 121 -2.91 6.68 -19.29
CA THR A 121 -3.45 8.02 -19.00
C THR A 121 -4.32 8.47 -20.17
N ASN A 122 -5.26 9.36 -19.91
CA ASN A 122 -6.10 9.94 -20.95
C ASN A 122 -5.42 11.04 -21.79
N ILE A 123 -4.18 11.42 -21.46
CA ILE A 123 -3.44 12.53 -22.08
C ILE A 123 -2.13 12.12 -22.77
N THR A 124 -1.57 10.96 -22.44
CA THR A 124 -0.33 10.44 -23.03
C THR A 124 -0.53 9.01 -23.53
N LYS A 125 0.46 8.50 -24.27
CA LYS A 125 0.61 7.07 -24.47
C LYS A 125 0.77 6.37 -23.10
N ASP A 126 0.40 5.10 -23.04
CA ASP A 126 0.73 4.23 -21.91
C ASP A 126 2.22 4.30 -21.58
N LEU A 127 2.49 4.38 -20.29
CA LEU A 127 3.82 4.52 -19.69
C LEU A 127 4.11 3.30 -18.83
N ASP A 128 5.36 2.88 -18.84
CA ASP A 128 5.84 1.85 -17.94
C ASP A 128 6.62 2.51 -16.82
N ALA A 129 6.42 2.07 -15.58
CA ALA A 129 7.18 2.52 -14.44
C ALA A 129 7.77 1.36 -13.65
N ILE A 130 9.00 1.55 -13.17
CA ILE A 130 9.69 0.60 -12.31
C ILE A 130 9.99 1.31 -11.00
N THR A 131 9.47 0.76 -9.90
CA THR A 131 9.72 1.23 -8.55
C THR A 131 10.64 0.25 -7.83
N TYR A 132 11.78 0.74 -7.34
CA TYR A 132 12.68 0.01 -6.47
C TYR A 132 12.37 0.37 -5.02
N GLN A 133 12.35 -0.63 -4.14
CA GLN A 133 12.13 -0.41 -2.71
C GLN A 133 13.20 -1.05 -1.84
N ILE A 134 13.48 -0.38 -0.72
CA ILE A 134 14.20 -0.94 0.41
C ILE A 134 13.52 -0.51 1.70
N ASP A 135 13.21 -1.47 2.56
CA ASP A 135 12.45 -1.25 3.79
C ASP A 135 13.17 -1.85 4.98
N MET A 136 13.20 -1.11 6.08
CA MET A 136 13.57 -1.65 7.39
C MET A 136 12.33 -1.69 8.28
N MET A 137 12.16 -2.78 9.01
CA MET A 137 11.01 -3.00 9.87
C MET A 137 11.45 -3.51 11.24
N TYR A 138 10.78 -3.05 12.28
CA TYR A 138 10.90 -3.55 13.64
C TYR A 138 9.53 -4.03 14.12
N ASP A 139 9.49 -5.24 14.66
CA ASP A 139 8.29 -5.81 15.27
C ASP A 139 8.53 -6.10 16.74
N TYR A 140 7.59 -5.67 17.56
CA TYR A 140 7.40 -6.14 18.92
C TYR A 140 6.07 -6.88 19.01
N LYS A 141 6.05 -8.06 19.63
CA LYS A 141 4.82 -8.80 19.93
C LYS A 141 4.90 -9.39 21.33
N LYS A 142 3.82 -9.31 22.10
CA LYS A 142 3.72 -9.92 23.43
C LYS A 142 2.30 -10.39 23.71
N THR A 143 2.17 -11.57 24.30
CA THR A 143 0.89 -12.12 24.75
C THR A 143 0.61 -11.71 26.21
N ILE A 144 -0.58 -11.19 26.49
CA ILE A 144 -1.08 -10.87 27.83
C ILE A 144 -2.52 -11.37 27.94
N ASN A 145 -2.81 -12.30 28.86
CA ASN A 145 -4.14 -12.91 29.04
C ASN A 145 -4.74 -13.41 27.71
N ASP A 146 -3.93 -14.11 26.91
CA ASP A 146 -4.28 -14.65 25.59
C ASP A 146 -4.55 -13.62 24.48
N TYR A 147 -4.40 -12.32 24.77
CA TYR A 147 -4.36 -11.26 23.75
C TYR A 147 -2.94 -11.06 23.26
N ASP A 148 -2.76 -11.00 21.95
CA ASP A 148 -1.47 -10.70 21.34
C ASP A 148 -1.38 -9.21 21.01
N ILE A 149 -0.64 -8.46 21.82
CA ILE A 149 -0.37 -7.04 21.59
C ILE A 149 0.89 -6.92 20.73
N TYR A 150 0.88 -5.99 19.79
CA TYR A 150 2.04 -5.76 18.94
C TYR A 150 2.28 -4.28 18.63
N ILE A 151 3.52 -3.99 18.28
CA ILE A 151 3.96 -2.73 17.68
C ILE A 151 4.79 -3.09 16.45
N ASN A 152 4.47 -2.51 15.30
CA ASN A 152 5.22 -2.62 14.07
C ASN A 152 5.66 -1.21 13.66
N ALA A 153 6.95 -1.04 13.42
CA ALA A 153 7.50 0.20 12.88
C ALA A 153 8.20 -0.12 11.57
N LEU A 154 7.85 0.57 10.49
CA LEU A 154 8.46 0.41 9.18
C LEU A 154 8.98 1.75 8.68
N SER A 155 10.11 1.73 7.99
CA SER A 155 10.57 2.86 7.19
C SER A 155 11.09 2.32 5.86
N GLY A 156 10.54 2.84 4.78
CA GLY A 156 10.79 2.43 3.42
C GLY A 156 11.21 3.60 2.55
N TYR A 157 12.15 3.32 1.64
CA TYR A 157 12.55 4.22 0.57
C TYR A 157 12.14 3.62 -0.77
N TYR A 158 11.51 4.44 -1.60
CA TYR A 158 10.95 4.07 -2.88
C TYR A 158 11.52 4.99 -3.96
N SER A 159 12.04 4.42 -5.04
CA SER A 159 12.53 5.17 -6.18
C SER A 159 11.86 4.66 -7.45
N THR A 160 11.01 5.49 -8.03
CA THR A 160 10.22 5.20 -9.22
C THR A 160 10.85 5.86 -10.44
N LYS A 161 11.09 5.06 -11.48
CA LYS A 161 11.50 5.53 -12.81
C LYS A 161 10.38 5.29 -13.80
N VAL A 162 10.10 6.26 -14.65
CA VAL A 162 9.05 6.16 -15.68
C VAL A 162 9.71 6.16 -17.06
N ASP A 163 9.44 5.12 -17.85
CA ASP A 163 9.92 4.98 -19.22
C ASP A 163 9.35 6.11 -20.10
N ASP A 164 10.06 6.44 -21.17
CA ASP A 164 9.78 7.57 -22.08
C ASP A 164 9.82 8.98 -21.43
N LEU A 165 10.05 9.08 -20.11
CA LEU A 165 10.26 10.32 -19.35
C LEU A 165 11.68 10.37 -18.78
N SER A 166 12.66 9.94 -19.60
CA SER A 166 13.98 9.37 -19.26
C SER A 166 14.90 10.14 -18.29
N ASP A 167 14.58 11.37 -17.91
CA ASP A 167 15.35 12.16 -16.93
C ASP A 167 14.56 12.40 -15.63
N LYS A 168 13.42 11.75 -15.45
CA LYS A 168 12.52 12.00 -14.32
C LYS A 168 12.30 10.73 -13.51
N SER A 169 12.64 10.84 -12.23
CA SER A 169 12.37 9.84 -11.21
C SER A 169 11.60 10.49 -10.08
N SER A 170 10.84 9.69 -9.34
CA SER A 170 10.28 10.08 -8.06
C SER A 170 10.93 9.31 -6.93
N ASP A 171 11.39 10.02 -5.91
CA ASP A 171 11.95 9.47 -4.70
C ASP A 171 11.02 9.77 -3.53
N SER A 172 10.57 8.72 -2.85
CA SER A 172 9.59 8.81 -1.78
C SER A 172 10.06 8.06 -0.54
N ILE A 173 9.70 8.58 0.62
CA ILE A 173 9.86 7.90 1.89
C ILE A 173 8.46 7.65 2.45
N LEU A 174 8.22 6.42 2.86
CA LEU A 174 7.03 6.04 3.61
C LEU A 174 7.48 5.37 4.89
N SER A 175 7.02 5.87 6.02
CA SER A 175 7.26 5.24 7.32
C SER A 175 5.95 5.10 8.04
N HIS A 176 5.78 4.06 8.85
CA HIS A 176 4.61 3.94 9.69
C HIS A 176 4.93 3.32 11.03
N ILE A 177 4.10 3.65 12.02
CA ILE A 177 4.06 2.98 13.31
C ILE A 177 2.64 2.45 13.49
N LYS A 178 2.49 1.13 13.47
CA LYS A 178 1.24 0.42 13.72
C LYS A 178 1.27 -0.20 15.10
N VAL A 179 0.23 0.03 15.89
CA VAL A 179 0.01 -0.65 17.17
C VAL A 179 -1.30 -1.39 17.09
N GLY A 180 -1.35 -2.58 17.65
CA GLY A 180 -2.58 -3.35 17.62
C GLY A 180 -2.62 -4.47 18.62
N VAL A 181 -3.79 -5.09 18.68
CA VAL A 181 -4.09 -6.23 19.54
C VAL A 181 -4.92 -7.24 18.78
N TYR A 182 -4.48 -8.50 18.78
CA TYR A 182 -5.33 -9.61 18.39
C TYR A 182 -6.05 -10.15 19.60
N SER A 183 -7.33 -10.44 19.43
CA SER A 183 -8.11 -11.21 20.39
C SER A 183 -7.56 -12.64 20.52
N PRO A 184 -7.87 -13.34 21.63
CA PRO A 184 -7.88 -14.79 21.62
C PRO A 184 -8.87 -15.30 20.55
N GLU A 185 -8.89 -16.62 20.35
CA GLU A 185 -9.95 -17.25 19.57
C GLU A 185 -11.32 -16.92 20.19
N LEU A 186 -12.18 -16.26 19.40
CA LEU A 186 -13.51 -15.83 19.86
C LEU A 186 -14.55 -16.92 19.62
N ILE A 187 -14.48 -17.54 18.43
CA ILE A 187 -15.39 -18.60 17.98
C ILE A 187 -14.68 -19.44 16.91
N GLN A 188 -15.24 -20.61 16.61
CA GLN A 188 -14.87 -21.39 15.44
C GLN A 188 -15.97 -21.34 14.38
N ILE A 189 -15.59 -21.07 13.14
CA ILE A 189 -16.50 -21.14 11.99
C ILE A 189 -16.07 -22.35 11.17
N HIS A 190 -16.89 -23.41 11.13
CA HIS A 190 -16.49 -24.69 10.50
C HIS A 190 -15.17 -25.26 11.06
N ASN A 191 -14.97 -25.20 12.38
CA ASN A 191 -13.74 -25.60 13.09
C ASN A 191 -12.50 -24.73 12.79
N LEU A 192 -12.68 -23.60 12.11
CA LEU A 192 -11.61 -22.65 11.81
C LEU A 192 -11.57 -21.56 12.88
N PRO A 193 -10.42 -21.31 13.52
CA PRO A 193 -10.30 -20.26 14.54
C PRO A 193 -10.61 -18.88 13.96
N PHE A 194 -11.52 -18.17 14.60
CA PHE A 194 -11.84 -16.79 14.28
C PHE A 194 -11.28 -15.84 15.34
N LYS A 195 -10.52 -14.84 14.89
CA LYS A 195 -9.93 -13.80 15.73
C LYS A 195 -10.20 -12.42 15.15
N VAL A 196 -10.13 -11.40 15.99
CA VAL A 196 -10.27 -9.99 15.60
C VAL A 196 -9.00 -9.25 15.96
N GLU A 197 -8.53 -8.42 15.05
CA GLU A 197 -7.47 -7.44 15.29
C GLU A 197 -8.11 -6.05 15.42
N LEU A 198 -7.69 -5.29 16.43
CA LEU A 198 -7.89 -3.85 16.49
C LEU A 198 -6.55 -3.17 16.37
N TYR A 199 -6.46 -2.12 15.55
CA TYR A 199 -5.21 -1.41 15.38
C TYR A 199 -5.40 0.08 15.10
N ALA A 200 -4.34 0.82 15.37
CA ALA A 200 -4.13 2.18 14.92
C ALA A 200 -2.74 2.27 14.28
N GLN A 201 -2.62 3.05 13.22
CA GLN A 201 -1.38 3.28 12.51
C GLN A 201 -1.24 4.77 12.23
N GLU A 202 -0.05 5.30 12.45
CA GLU A 202 0.34 6.60 11.91
C GLU A 202 1.31 6.35 10.76
N THR A 203 1.02 6.92 9.59
CA THR A 203 1.89 6.90 8.42
C THR A 203 2.47 8.28 8.18
N PHE A 204 3.77 8.33 7.96
CA PHE A 204 4.56 9.51 7.67
C PHE A 204 5.05 9.42 6.23
N LEU A 205 4.79 10.48 5.49
CA LEU A 205 5.21 10.65 4.11
C LEU A 205 6.39 11.61 4.06
N GLY A 206 7.31 11.40 3.12
CA GLY A 206 8.41 12.32 2.92
C GLY A 206 8.89 12.34 1.47
N LYS A 207 9.55 13.45 1.11
CA LYS A 207 9.95 13.77 -0.25
C LYS A 207 8.74 13.88 -1.18
N ASP A 208 8.87 13.42 -2.42
CA ASP A 208 7.90 13.63 -3.49
C ASP A 208 6.50 13.19 -3.08
N ILE A 209 6.32 12.02 -2.45
CA ILE A 209 4.97 11.58 -2.04
C ILE A 209 4.28 12.57 -1.08
N ALA A 210 5.03 13.22 -0.18
CA ALA A 210 4.47 14.22 0.74
C ALA A 210 4.14 15.53 0.02
N ASP A 211 5.09 16.04 -0.77
CA ASP A 211 4.94 17.28 -1.53
C ASP A 211 3.75 17.20 -2.49
N ASN A 212 3.54 16.01 -3.06
CA ASN A 212 2.57 15.85 -4.11
C ASN A 212 1.16 15.49 -3.61
N LEU A 213 1.05 14.78 -2.48
CA LEU A 213 -0.24 14.58 -1.80
C LEU A 213 -0.64 15.82 -0.96
N ASP A 214 0.21 16.85 -0.92
CA ASP A 214 0.10 18.01 -0.04
C ASP A 214 -0.17 17.57 1.42
N MET A 215 0.52 16.51 1.86
CA MET A 215 0.23 15.85 3.12
C MET A 215 1.51 15.25 3.72
N ASN A 216 1.73 15.50 4.99
CA ASN A 216 2.91 14.98 5.70
C ASN A 216 2.63 13.63 6.38
N ASN A 217 1.40 13.39 6.81
CA ASN A 217 1.04 12.23 7.58
C ASN A 217 -0.46 11.94 7.50
N PHE A 218 -0.81 10.69 7.81
CA PHE A 218 -2.19 10.28 8.00
C PHE A 218 -2.28 9.17 9.05
N THR A 219 -3.41 9.15 9.75
CA THR A 219 -3.76 8.13 10.72
C THR A 219 -4.72 7.13 10.09
N THR A 220 -4.50 5.85 10.33
CA THR A 220 -5.44 4.76 10.04
C THR A 220 -5.90 4.14 11.34
N ILE A 221 -7.22 3.95 11.49
CA ILE A 221 -7.78 3.13 12.57
C ILE A 221 -8.58 2.02 11.92
N GLY A 222 -8.31 0.78 12.32
CA GLY A 222 -8.89 -0.36 11.64
C GLY A 222 -9.20 -1.54 12.54
N MET A 223 -9.97 -2.43 11.96
CA MET A 223 -10.32 -3.72 12.50
C MET A 223 -10.17 -4.77 11.40
N ALA A 224 -9.45 -5.84 11.69
CA ALA A 224 -9.35 -6.99 10.79
C ALA A 224 -9.99 -8.23 11.41
N PHE A 225 -10.66 -9.01 10.56
CA PHE A 225 -11.33 -10.25 10.92
C PHE A 225 -10.56 -11.40 10.31
N HIS A 226 -9.95 -12.24 11.14
CA HIS A 226 -9.09 -13.34 10.73
C HIS A 226 -9.81 -14.67 10.86
N LEU A 227 -9.77 -15.44 9.77
CA LEU A 227 -10.21 -16.83 9.72
C LEU A 227 -9.00 -17.69 9.39
N TYR A 228 -8.44 -18.33 10.43
CA TYR A 228 -7.29 -19.21 10.28
C TYR A 228 -7.72 -20.54 9.69
N THR A 229 -6.99 -21.02 8.69
CA THR A 229 -7.31 -22.25 7.98
C THR A 229 -6.07 -23.10 7.80
N ASP A 230 -6.20 -24.40 8.03
CA ASP A 230 -5.26 -25.44 7.64
C ASP A 230 -5.87 -26.38 6.57
N THR A 231 -7.11 -26.10 6.16
CA THR A 231 -7.99 -27.09 5.50
C THR A 231 -8.71 -26.60 4.25
N ILE A 232 -8.94 -25.29 4.06
CA ILE A 232 -9.69 -24.77 2.89
C ILE A 232 -8.81 -24.77 1.62
N VAL A 233 -7.57 -24.30 1.74
CA VAL A 233 -6.52 -24.40 0.71
C VAL A 233 -5.24 -24.76 1.46
N PRO A 234 -4.58 -25.90 1.20
CA PRO A 234 -3.42 -26.37 1.99
C PRO A 234 -2.21 -25.43 2.03
N LEU A 235 -2.25 -24.34 1.29
CA LEU A 235 -1.22 -23.31 1.20
C LEU A 235 -1.64 -22.00 1.89
N VAL A 236 -2.88 -21.86 2.35
CA VAL A 236 -3.39 -20.62 2.95
C VAL A 236 -3.61 -20.87 4.44
N ASP A 237 -2.87 -20.15 5.27
CA ASP A 237 -2.93 -20.21 6.73
C ASP A 237 -3.99 -19.28 7.32
N ASN A 238 -4.33 -18.20 6.62
CA ASN A 238 -5.27 -17.18 7.11
C ASN A 238 -5.94 -16.46 5.94
N LEU A 239 -7.26 -16.29 6.03
CA LEU A 239 -8.03 -15.32 5.26
C LEU A 239 -8.40 -14.17 6.20
N TYR A 240 -8.14 -12.93 5.80
CA TYR A 240 -8.64 -11.79 6.58
C TYR A 240 -9.35 -10.74 5.74
N LEU A 241 -10.40 -10.20 6.34
CA LEU A 241 -11.12 -9.01 5.90
C LEU A 241 -10.66 -7.85 6.79
N ASP A 242 -10.07 -6.84 6.20
CA ASP A 242 -9.69 -5.61 6.90
C ASP A 242 -10.67 -4.49 6.57
N ILE A 243 -11.12 -3.79 7.61
CA ILE A 243 -11.95 -2.59 7.48
C ILE A 243 -11.25 -1.50 8.26
N ASN A 244 -10.85 -0.44 7.58
CA ASN A 244 -10.19 0.68 8.24
C ASN A 244 -10.64 2.01 7.68
N TYR A 245 -10.41 3.05 8.47
CA TYR A 245 -10.67 4.42 8.10
C TYR A 245 -9.36 5.20 8.18
N VAL A 246 -9.09 5.93 7.11
CA VAL A 246 -7.89 6.72 6.92
C VAL A 246 -8.25 8.20 7.02
N LYS A 247 -7.45 8.97 7.76
CA LYS A 247 -7.62 10.42 7.89
C LYS A 247 -6.27 11.13 8.01
N GLY A 248 -6.07 12.15 7.20
CA GLY A 248 -4.96 13.11 7.26
C GLY A 248 -5.43 14.49 6.82
N ASP A 249 -4.50 15.43 6.63
CA ASP A 249 -4.83 16.81 6.27
C ASP A 249 -5.54 16.90 4.91
N ASN A 250 -5.15 16.05 3.95
CA ASN A 250 -5.68 16.02 2.58
C ASN A 250 -6.03 14.60 2.13
N ILE A 251 -6.27 13.68 3.08
CA ILE A 251 -6.76 12.35 2.75
C ILE A 251 -7.86 11.93 3.71
N GLU A 252 -8.94 11.41 3.16
CA GLU A 252 -10.00 10.77 3.95
C GLU A 252 -10.58 9.60 3.16
N GLY A 253 -10.87 8.49 3.84
CA GLY A 253 -11.51 7.38 3.15
C GLY A 253 -11.76 6.16 4.00
N LEU A 254 -12.69 5.34 3.53
CA LEU A 254 -12.93 3.99 4.05
C LEU A 254 -12.19 2.99 3.18
N HIS A 255 -11.46 2.10 3.83
CA HIS A 255 -10.75 0.99 3.23
C HIS A 255 -11.46 -0.33 3.57
N ILE A 256 -11.58 -1.20 2.57
CA ILE A 256 -12.06 -2.58 2.76
C ILE A 256 -11.15 -3.50 1.96
N GLY A 257 -10.28 -4.22 2.68
CA GLY A 257 -9.31 -5.13 2.09
C GLY A 257 -9.64 -6.59 2.33
N LEU A 258 -9.32 -7.44 1.36
CA LEU A 258 -9.30 -8.90 1.52
C LEU A 258 -7.91 -9.41 1.22
N ALA A 259 -7.37 -10.25 2.10
CA ALA A 259 -6.02 -10.77 1.95
C ALA A 259 -5.85 -12.19 2.48
N LEU A 260 -4.82 -12.86 1.94
CA LEU A 260 -4.47 -14.24 2.23
C LEU A 260 -3.03 -14.31 2.74
N SER A 261 -2.79 -15.07 3.80
CA SER A 261 -1.42 -15.43 4.22
C SER A 261 -1.16 -16.91 3.92
N PHE A 262 0.09 -17.20 3.54
CA PHE A 262 0.60 -18.51 3.15
C PHE A 262 1.87 -18.85 3.96
#